data_AF-A0A9P5CWG4-F1
#
_entry.id   AF-A0A9P5CWG4-F1
#
_cell.length_a   1.000
_cell.length_b   1.000
_cell.length_c   1.000
_cell.angle_alpha   90.00
_cell.angle_beta   90.00
_cell.angle_gamma   90.00
#
_symmetry.space_group_name_H-M   'P 1'
#
loop_
_entity.id
_entity.type
_entity.pdbx_description
1 polymer ?
#
loop_
_entity_poly.entity_id
_entity_poly.type
_entity_poly.pdbx_seq_one_letter_code
_entity_poly.pdbx_strand_id
1 'polypeptide(L)'
;MVLLTDGACGSTCALMADLLKRNGVKSVVIGGRPSNAGRVEAVGGVKGTQVVTLSQIRDVAVLAFDDLSDEQEQERLAKTPIGEMVRNGDNVLSRIKEGGVNFRNAVRPDDGSKTPRQFVNEPADCRLWTTPAMLFDMNEVWRTVYDVAWGDGSCTPGSIV
;
A
#
# COMPACT_ATOMS: atom_id res chain seq x y z
N MET A 1 16.64 -13.01 -9.15
CA MET A 1 15.47 -12.17 -9.49
C MET A 1 15.62 -10.81 -8.82
N VAL A 2 15.12 -9.74 -9.42
CA VAL A 2 15.07 -8.38 -8.86
C VAL A 2 13.68 -7.79 -9.03
N LEU A 3 13.21 -7.07 -8.03
CA LEU A 3 12.00 -6.26 -8.09
C LEU A 3 12.36 -4.83 -8.51
N LEU A 4 11.99 -4.44 -9.72
CA LEU A 4 12.07 -3.06 -10.18
C LEU A 4 10.78 -2.31 -9.82
N THR A 5 10.92 -1.09 -9.27
CA THR A 5 9.80 -0.22 -8.87
C THR A 5 10.16 1.26 -9.05
N ASP A 6 9.16 2.13 -9.16
CA ASP A 6 9.30 3.59 -9.10
C ASP A 6 8.87 4.15 -7.73
N GLY A 7 8.50 3.27 -6.80
CA GLY A 7 8.00 3.61 -5.47
C GLY A 7 6.52 4.00 -5.44
N ALA A 8 5.81 4.07 -6.58
CA ALA A 8 4.39 4.43 -6.61
C ALA A 8 3.46 3.31 -6.11
N CYS A 9 3.98 2.09 -5.95
CA CYS A 9 3.22 0.95 -5.47
C CYS A 9 2.52 1.22 -4.12
N GLY A 10 1.25 0.84 -4.04
CA GLY A 10 0.45 0.71 -2.82
C GLY A 10 -0.66 -0.33 -3.00
N SER A 11 -1.38 -0.69 -1.94
CA SER A 11 -2.39 -1.76 -1.94
C SER A 11 -1.75 -3.14 -2.21
N THR A 12 -2.36 -4.00 -3.02
CA THR A 12 -1.96 -5.41 -3.21
C THR A 12 -0.51 -5.59 -3.64
N CYS A 13 0.09 -4.68 -4.41
CA CYS A 13 1.49 -4.79 -4.79
C CYS A 13 2.44 -4.66 -3.59
N ALA A 14 2.02 -4.01 -2.50
CA ALA A 14 2.80 -3.93 -1.26
C ALA A 14 2.99 -5.32 -0.61
N LEU A 15 1.96 -6.16 -0.68
CA LEU A 15 2.04 -7.56 -0.23
C LEU A 15 3.02 -8.36 -1.09
N MET A 16 2.94 -8.20 -2.41
CA MET A 16 3.87 -8.86 -3.32
C MET A 16 5.32 -8.44 -3.03
N ALA A 17 5.59 -7.14 -2.92
CA ALA A 17 6.91 -6.62 -2.61
C ALA A 17 7.45 -7.14 -1.26
N ASP A 18 6.61 -7.16 -0.22
CA ASP A 18 6.98 -7.72 1.09
C ASP A 18 7.33 -9.21 1.00
N LEU A 19 6.49 -10.01 0.32
CA LEU A 19 6.72 -11.45 0.16
C LEU A 19 7.95 -11.75 -0.68
N LEU A 20 8.19 -11.00 -1.76
CA LEU A 20 9.41 -11.14 -2.57
C LEU A 20 10.66 -10.81 -1.74
N LYS A 21 10.65 -9.70 -1.00
CA LYS A 21 11.78 -9.31 -0.14
C LYS A 21 12.06 -10.35 0.94
N ARG A 22 11.01 -10.91 1.58
CA ARG A 22 11.15 -12.01 2.56
C ARG A 22 11.78 -13.27 1.98
N ASN A 23 11.64 -13.48 0.67
CA ASN A 23 12.25 -14.61 -0.05
C ASN A 23 13.58 -14.23 -0.74
N GLY A 24 14.24 -13.16 -0.27
CA GLY A 24 15.59 -12.79 -0.70
C GLY A 24 15.66 -12.01 -2.01
N VAL A 25 14.53 -11.53 -2.54
CA VAL A 25 14.52 -10.72 -3.77
C VAL A 25 14.94 -9.30 -3.43
N LYS A 26 16.03 -8.86 -4.05
CA LYS A 26 16.49 -7.47 -3.96
C LYS A 26 15.58 -6.55 -4.77
N SER A 27 15.41 -5.33 -4.27
CA SER A 27 14.58 -4.30 -4.88
C SER A 27 15.43 -3.14 -5.41
N VAL A 28 15.13 -2.71 -6.63
CA VAL A 28 15.72 -1.53 -7.27
C VAL A 28 14.61 -0.50 -7.48
N VAL A 29 14.78 0.69 -6.92
CA VAL A 29 13.86 1.81 -7.10
C VAL A 29 14.45 2.85 -8.05
N ILE A 30 13.67 3.34 -9.00
CA ILE A 30 14.06 4.43 -9.90
C ILE A 30 13.36 5.73 -9.48
N GLY A 31 14.13 6.81 -9.38
CA GLY A 31 13.64 8.16 -9.11
C GLY A 31 13.60 8.50 -7.62
N GLY A 32 12.44 8.95 -7.15
CA GLY A 32 12.25 9.52 -5.81
C GLY A 32 12.68 10.99 -5.70
N ARG A 33 12.49 11.57 -4.51
CA ARG A 33 12.77 13.00 -4.27
C ARG A 33 14.25 13.32 -4.50
N PRO A 34 14.60 14.39 -5.25
CA PRO A 34 15.98 14.83 -5.41
C PRO A 34 16.59 15.22 -4.07
N SER A 35 17.50 14.39 -3.56
CA SER A 35 18.27 14.63 -2.34
C SER A 35 19.66 14.02 -2.53
N ASN A 36 20.69 14.71 -2.03
CA ASN A 36 22.09 14.35 -2.26
C ASN A 36 22.51 13.01 -1.63
N ALA A 37 21.67 12.45 -0.76
CA ALA A 37 21.75 11.10 -0.24
C ALA A 37 20.35 10.67 0.21
N GLY A 38 20.12 9.36 0.28
CA GLY A 38 18.95 8.83 0.99
C GLY A 38 18.32 7.61 0.34
N ARG A 39 17.90 6.69 1.21
CA ARG A 39 17.12 5.52 0.89
C ARG A 39 15.69 5.94 0.52
N VAL A 40 15.10 5.24 -0.43
CA VAL A 40 13.71 5.46 -0.87
C VAL A 40 12.94 4.16 -0.66
N GLU A 41 11.69 4.27 -0.22
CA GLU A 41 10.80 3.10 -0.10
C GLU A 41 10.60 2.40 -1.45
N ALA A 42 10.74 1.07 -1.47
CA ALA A 42 10.35 0.28 -2.64
C ALA A 42 8.83 0.36 -2.89
N VAL A 43 8.07 0.60 -1.81
CA VAL A 43 6.62 0.77 -1.78
C VAL A 43 6.32 2.06 -1.01
N GLY A 44 6.07 3.14 -1.74
CA GLY A 44 5.79 4.46 -1.17
C GLY A 44 4.32 4.70 -0.85
N GLY A 45 3.41 3.87 -1.37
CA GLY A 45 1.98 3.93 -1.09
C GLY A 45 1.58 3.18 0.18
N VAL A 46 0.28 2.94 0.33
CA VAL A 46 -0.27 2.24 1.49
C VAL A 46 0.09 0.75 1.49
N LYS A 47 0.57 0.22 2.61
CA LYS A 47 0.96 -1.20 2.78
C LYS A 47 -0.16 -2.03 3.44
N GLY A 48 -1.39 -1.77 3.03
CA GLY A 48 -2.56 -2.50 3.49
C GLY A 48 -2.88 -3.73 2.66
N THR A 49 -3.81 -4.52 3.17
CA THR A 49 -4.21 -5.83 2.61
C THR A 49 -5.69 -5.91 2.26
N GLN A 50 -6.50 -5.02 2.83
CA GLN A 50 -7.91 -4.94 2.52
C GLN A 50 -8.36 -3.49 2.59
N VAL A 51 -8.97 -3.02 1.51
CA VAL A 51 -9.77 -1.80 1.51
C VAL A 51 -11.22 -2.21 1.72
N VAL A 52 -11.94 -1.44 2.55
CA VAL A 52 -13.40 -1.51 2.64
C VAL A 52 -13.92 -0.15 2.20
N THR A 53 -14.82 -0.13 1.21
CA THR A 53 -15.42 1.10 0.71
C THR A 53 -16.43 1.65 1.72
N LEU A 54 -16.67 2.95 1.70
CA LEU A 54 -17.69 3.55 2.56
C LEU A 54 -19.10 2.99 2.25
N SER A 55 -19.37 2.62 1.00
CA SER A 55 -20.62 1.92 0.62
C SER A 55 -20.73 0.56 1.28
N GLN A 56 -19.66 -0.25 1.29
CA GLN A 56 -19.66 -1.54 1.98
C GLN A 56 -19.90 -1.40 3.49
N ILE A 57 -19.33 -0.36 4.13
CA ILE A 57 -19.58 -0.10 5.56
C ILE A 57 -21.05 0.22 5.79
N ARG A 58 -21.65 1.08 4.95
CA ARG A 58 -23.08 1.40 4.99
C ARG A 58 -23.96 0.17 4.79
N ASP A 59 -23.64 -0.66 3.80
CA ASP A 59 -24.44 -1.85 3.48
C ASP A 59 -24.40 -2.87 4.61
N VAL A 60 -23.26 -3.05 5.26
CA VAL A 60 -23.16 -3.89 6.47
C VAL A 60 -23.94 -3.30 7.64
N ALA A 61 -23.94 -1.97 7.81
CA ALA A 61 -24.73 -1.32 8.85
C ALA A 61 -26.24 -1.51 8.64
N VAL A 62 -26.71 -1.39 7.39
CA VAL A 62 -28.11 -1.62 6.99
C VAL A 62 -28.48 -3.09 7.17
N LEU A 63 -27.68 -4.02 6.67
CA LEU A 63 -27.90 -5.45 6.88
C LEU A 63 -27.99 -5.81 8.38
N ALA A 64 -27.07 -5.28 9.20
CA ALA A 64 -27.08 -5.53 10.63
C ALA A 64 -28.34 -4.99 11.32
N PHE A 65 -28.83 -3.81 10.90
CA PHE A 65 -29.97 -3.15 11.51
C PHE A 65 -31.30 -3.71 11.02
N ASP A 66 -31.52 -3.80 9.71
CA ASP A 66 -32.82 -4.14 9.11
C ASP A 66 -33.07 -5.66 9.09
N ASP A 67 -32.05 -6.47 8.78
CA ASP A 67 -32.24 -7.89 8.47
C ASP A 67 -31.79 -8.85 9.58
N LEU A 68 -30.84 -8.43 10.43
CA LEU A 68 -30.20 -9.30 11.43
C LEU A 68 -30.57 -8.96 12.88
N SER A 69 -31.30 -7.88 13.12
CA SER A 69 -31.69 -7.42 14.46
C SER A 69 -33.18 -7.64 14.70
N ASP A 70 -33.54 -7.99 15.95
CA ASP A 70 -34.92 -7.92 16.41
C ASP A 70 -35.31 -6.49 16.82
N GLU A 71 -36.58 -6.26 17.16
CA GLU A 71 -37.09 -4.93 17.50
C GLU A 71 -36.32 -4.27 18.67
N GLN A 72 -35.99 -5.07 19.70
CA GLN A 72 -35.28 -4.56 20.86
C GLN A 72 -33.85 -4.14 20.51
N GLU A 73 -33.17 -4.93 19.67
CA GLU A 73 -31.83 -4.62 19.19
C GLU A 73 -31.83 -3.43 18.22
N GLN A 74 -32.83 -3.31 17.35
CA GLN A 74 -33.02 -2.13 16.48
C GLN A 74 -33.15 -0.85 17.30
N GLU A 75 -33.98 -0.84 18.36
CA GLU A 75 -34.11 0.32 19.26
C GLU A 75 -32.78 0.71 19.91
N ARG A 76 -31.94 -0.28 20.22
CA ARG A 76 -30.61 -0.07 20.77
C ARG A 76 -29.66 0.50 19.72
N LEU A 77 -29.56 -0.14 18.56
CA LEU A 77 -28.68 0.28 17.46
C LEU A 77 -29.05 1.66 16.90
N ALA A 78 -30.32 2.03 16.93
CA ALA A 78 -30.82 3.32 16.45
C ALA A 78 -30.17 4.52 17.16
N LYS A 79 -29.70 4.31 18.39
CA LYS A 79 -29.04 5.29 19.26
C LYS A 79 -27.50 5.27 19.13
N THR A 80 -26.95 4.51 18.17
CA THR A 80 -25.51 4.37 17.91
C THR A 80 -25.13 4.91 16.52
N PRO A 81 -23.83 5.02 16.20
CA PRO A 81 -23.38 5.37 14.85
C PRO A 81 -23.89 4.43 13.75
N ILE A 82 -24.24 3.17 14.06
CA ILE A 82 -24.85 2.25 13.09
C ILE A 82 -26.20 2.80 12.66
N GLY A 83 -27.08 3.13 13.60
CA GLY A 83 -28.38 3.73 13.29
C GLY A 83 -28.28 5.09 12.58
N GLU A 84 -27.25 5.89 12.88
CA GLU A 84 -26.98 7.12 12.14
C GLU A 84 -26.58 6.83 10.68
N MET A 85 -25.75 5.82 10.46
CA MET A 85 -25.34 5.39 9.13
C MET A 85 -26.51 4.81 8.32
N VAL A 86 -27.43 4.08 8.95
CA VAL A 86 -28.67 3.61 8.30
C VAL A 86 -29.54 4.79 7.86
N ARG A 87 -29.73 5.80 8.74
CA ARG A 87 -30.57 6.97 8.43
C ARG A 87 -29.98 7.91 7.39
N ASN A 88 -28.66 8.14 7.45
CA ASN A 88 -28.01 9.22 6.72
C ASN A 88 -26.96 8.76 5.71
N GLY A 89 -26.60 7.47 5.69
CA GLY A 89 -25.49 6.93 4.90
C GLY A 89 -25.61 7.22 3.42
N ASP A 90 -26.79 7.01 2.82
CA ASP A 90 -27.00 7.27 1.39
C ASP A 90 -26.85 8.73 1.02
N ASN A 91 -27.34 9.63 1.88
CA ASN A 91 -27.18 11.07 1.70
C ASN A 91 -25.71 11.48 1.73
N VAL A 92 -24.90 10.88 2.61
CA VAL A 92 -23.45 11.12 2.66
C VAL A 92 -22.77 10.54 1.42
N LEU A 93 -23.08 9.30 1.05
CA LEU A 93 -22.49 8.62 -0.10
C LEU A 93 -22.80 9.33 -1.42
N SER A 94 -23.99 9.92 -1.56
CA SER A 94 -24.38 10.69 -2.76
C SER A 94 -23.51 11.95 -3.00
N ARG A 95 -22.77 12.41 -1.98
CA ARG A 95 -21.93 13.62 -2.03
C ARG A 95 -20.46 13.33 -2.28
N ILE A 96 -20.07 12.06 -2.40
CA ILE A 96 -18.70 11.64 -2.64
C ILE A 96 -18.63 10.75 -3.89
N LYS A 97 -17.53 10.87 -4.65
CA LYS A 97 -17.33 10.01 -5.84
C LYS A 97 -16.88 8.62 -5.45
N GLU A 98 -15.93 8.53 -4.52
CA GLU A 98 -15.37 7.29 -4.01
C GLU A 98 -14.77 7.57 -2.62
N GLY A 99 -14.74 6.55 -1.77
CA GLY A 99 -14.11 6.62 -0.47
C GLY A 99 -14.00 5.23 0.15
N GLY A 100 -12.95 5.03 0.92
CA GLY A 100 -12.71 3.77 1.60
C GLY A 100 -11.66 3.91 2.68
N VAL A 101 -11.58 2.89 3.52
CA VAL A 101 -10.61 2.78 4.59
C VAL A 101 -9.70 1.59 4.35
N ASN A 102 -8.43 1.75 4.72
CA ASN A 102 -7.50 0.64 4.78
C ASN A 102 -7.84 -0.21 6.01
N PHE A 103 -8.75 -1.16 5.85
CA PHE A 103 -9.39 -1.88 6.95
C PHE A 103 -8.46 -2.91 7.59
N ARG A 104 -7.61 -3.57 6.79
CA ARG A 104 -6.64 -4.55 7.31
C ARG A 104 -5.24 -4.25 6.85
N ASN A 105 -4.31 -4.29 7.79
CA ASN A 105 -2.88 -4.19 7.53
C ASN A 105 -2.22 -5.56 7.50
N ALA A 106 -1.13 -5.67 6.74
CA ALA A 106 -0.27 -6.83 6.81
C ALA A 106 0.52 -6.78 8.12
N VAL A 107 0.76 -7.95 8.72
CA VAL A 107 1.66 -8.14 9.85
C VAL A 107 2.49 -9.38 9.56
N ARG A 108 3.81 -9.31 9.78
CA ARG A 108 4.68 -10.46 9.60
C ARG A 108 4.46 -11.46 10.75
N PRO A 109 4.28 -12.76 10.47
CA PRO A 109 4.11 -13.77 11.52
C PRO A 109 5.28 -13.82 12.51
N ASP A 110 6.49 -13.60 12.00
CA ASP A 110 7.77 -13.59 12.71
C ASP A 110 8.07 -12.27 13.44
N ASP A 111 7.28 -11.21 13.19
CA ASP A 111 7.41 -9.95 13.92
C ASP A 111 6.76 -10.08 15.31
N GLY A 112 7.59 -10.12 16.35
CA GLY A 112 7.17 -10.19 17.75
C GLY A 112 6.44 -8.93 18.25
N SER A 113 6.73 -7.77 17.65
CA SER A 113 6.04 -6.51 17.96
C SER A 113 4.66 -6.41 17.33
N LYS A 114 4.37 -7.29 16.35
CA LYS A 114 3.15 -7.29 15.53
C LYS A 114 2.90 -5.92 14.88
N THR A 115 3.96 -5.22 14.48
CA THR A 115 3.84 -3.88 13.90
C THR A 115 3.19 -4.00 12.52
N PRO A 116 2.09 -3.26 12.26
CA PRO A 116 1.50 -3.19 10.93
C PRO A 116 2.52 -2.71 9.90
N ARG A 117 2.61 -3.40 8.75
CA ARG A 117 3.60 -3.08 7.71
C ARG A 117 3.52 -1.63 7.23
N GLN A 118 2.34 -1.00 7.28
CA GLN A 118 2.14 0.42 7.00
C GLN A 118 3.06 1.37 7.80
N PHE A 119 3.50 0.96 8.99
CA PHE A 119 4.37 1.75 9.86
C PHE A 119 5.82 1.28 9.85
N VAL A 120 6.14 0.25 9.06
CA VAL A 120 7.51 -0.24 8.92
C VAL A 120 8.18 0.42 7.72
N ASN A 121 9.26 1.15 8.00
CA ASN A 121 10.17 1.66 6.97
C ASN A 121 10.92 0.47 6.35
N GLU A 122 10.73 0.27 5.04
CA GLU A 122 11.36 -0.81 4.28
C GLU A 122 11.84 -0.28 2.92
N PRO A 123 13.00 0.39 2.93
CA PRO A 123 13.51 0.98 1.72
C PRO A 123 14.00 -0.07 0.72
N ALA A 124 14.02 0.35 -0.53
CA ALA A 124 14.65 -0.39 -1.60
C ALA A 124 16.13 -0.61 -1.30
N ASP A 125 16.64 -1.72 -1.83
CA ASP A 125 18.04 -2.08 -1.65
C ASP A 125 18.90 -1.14 -2.51
N CYS A 126 18.58 -1.00 -3.79
CA CYS A 126 19.24 -0.09 -4.71
C CYS A 126 18.34 1.07 -5.14
N ARG A 127 18.88 2.28 -5.22
CA ARG A 127 18.23 3.42 -5.86
C ARG A 127 19.00 3.88 -7.09
N LEU A 128 18.29 4.16 -8.18
CA LEU A 128 18.82 4.76 -9.41
C LEU A 128 18.12 6.10 -9.67
N TRP A 129 18.85 7.04 -10.28
CA TRP A 129 18.23 8.27 -10.80
C TRP A 129 17.65 8.02 -12.19
N THR A 130 16.48 8.59 -12.43
CA THR A 130 15.90 8.62 -13.77
C THR A 130 16.80 9.47 -14.69
N THR A 131 17.20 8.90 -15.83
CA THR A 131 17.93 9.64 -16.89
C THR A 131 16.97 10.01 -18.02
N PRO A 132 17.31 11.01 -18.86
CA PRO A 132 16.49 11.34 -20.02
C PRO A 132 16.27 10.14 -20.98
N ALA A 133 17.28 9.29 -21.17
CA ALA A 133 17.15 8.10 -22.03
C ALA A 133 16.11 7.11 -21.49
N MET A 134 16.10 6.88 -20.17
CA MET A 134 15.11 6.01 -19.52
C MET A 134 13.67 6.49 -19.67
N LEU A 135 13.44 7.79 -19.85
CA LEU A 135 12.08 8.32 -20.05
C LEU A 135 11.47 7.88 -21.39
N PHE A 136 12.31 7.57 -22.38
CA PHE A 136 11.88 7.25 -23.74
C PHE A 136 12.18 5.80 -24.14
N ASP A 137 13.01 5.08 -23.38
CA ASP A 137 13.37 3.68 -23.67
C ASP A 137 13.41 2.82 -22.40
N MET A 138 12.47 1.88 -22.30
CA MET A 138 12.44 0.89 -21.21
C MET A 138 13.59 -0.11 -21.27
N ASN A 139 14.25 -0.28 -22.42
CA ASN A 139 15.46 -1.10 -22.49
C ASN A 139 16.62 -0.45 -21.72
N GLU A 140 16.74 0.89 -21.76
CA GLU A 140 17.76 1.61 -20.98
C GLU A 140 17.51 1.46 -19.47
N VAL A 141 16.24 1.46 -19.06
CA VAL A 141 15.85 1.14 -17.69
C VAL A 141 16.35 -0.26 -17.29
N TRP A 142 16.00 -1.29 -18.07
CA TRP A 142 16.37 -2.67 -17.72
C TRP A 142 17.86 -2.96 -17.86
N ARG A 143 18.57 -2.34 -18.81
CA ARG A 143 20.04 -2.42 -18.91
C ARG A 143 20.68 -1.90 -17.62
N THR A 144 20.26 -0.72 -17.17
CA THR A 144 20.81 -0.13 -15.94
C THR A 144 20.48 -0.97 -14.71
N VAL A 145 19.26 -1.52 -14.62
CA VAL A 145 18.87 -2.42 -13.53
C VAL A 145 19.69 -3.71 -13.56
N TYR A 146 19.95 -4.26 -14.75
CA TYR A 146 20.80 -5.44 -14.91
C TYR A 146 22.21 -5.16 -14.40
N ASP A 147 22.80 -4.04 -14.81
CA ASP A 147 24.16 -3.67 -14.44
C ASP A 147 24.33 -3.54 -12.92
N VAL A 148 23.36 -2.97 -12.19
CA VAL A 148 23.45 -2.86 -10.72
C VAL A 148 23.07 -4.14 -9.96
N ALA A 149 22.35 -5.05 -10.60
CA ALA A 149 21.91 -6.29 -9.97
C ALA A 149 22.88 -7.45 -10.18
N TRP A 150 23.55 -7.50 -11.33
CA TRP A 150 24.39 -8.62 -11.75
C TRP A 150 25.68 -8.21 -12.49
N GLY A 151 25.85 -6.94 -12.83
CA GLY A 151 27.05 -6.43 -13.48
C GLY A 151 27.92 -5.57 -12.56
N ASP A 152 28.65 -4.64 -13.17
CA ASP A 152 29.56 -3.72 -12.49
C ASP A 152 28.94 -2.34 -12.21
N GLY A 153 27.61 -2.22 -12.31
CA GLY A 153 26.88 -1.00 -12.05
C GLY A 153 26.86 -0.63 -10.57
N SER A 154 26.66 0.65 -10.27
CA SER A 154 26.57 1.14 -8.88
C SER A 154 25.25 1.87 -8.61
N CYS A 155 24.72 1.64 -7.42
CA CYS A 155 23.55 2.35 -6.93
C CYS A 155 23.93 3.76 -6.46
N THR A 156 22.94 4.64 -6.38
CA THR A 156 23.13 5.98 -5.81
C THR A 156 23.62 5.92 -4.36
N PRO A 157 24.46 6.88 -3.91
CA PRO A 157 25.00 6.90 -2.56
C PRO A 157 23.91 6.80 -1.47
N GLY A 158 24.13 5.91 -0.51
CA GLY A 158 23.17 5.62 0.58
C GLY A 158 22.22 4.44 0.32
N SER A 159 22.34 3.76 -0.82
CA SER A 159 21.68 2.47 -1.10
C SER A 159 22.30 1.34 -0.26
N ILE A 160 21.54 0.28 0.05
CA ILE A 160 22.09 -0.97 0.61
C ILE A 160 22.48 -1.89 -0.54
N VAL A 161 23.76 -2.21 -0.65
CA VAL A 161 24.25 -3.21 -1.61
C VAL A 161 23.96 -4.63 -1.12
#